data_AF-A0A964R7L6-F1
#
_entry.id   AF-A0A964R7L6-F1
#
_cell.length_a   1.000
_cell.length_b   1.000
_cell.length_c   1.000
_cell.angle_alpha   90.00
_cell.angle_beta   90.00
_cell.angle_gamma   90.00
#
_symmetry.space_group_name_H-M   'P 1'
#
loop_
_entity.id
_entity.type
_entity.pdbx_description
1 polymer ?
#
loop_
_entity_poly.entity_id
_entity_poly.type
_entity_poly.pdbx_seq_one_letter_code
_entity_poly.pdbx_strand_id
1 'polypeptide(L)'
;ALEDIRSGRTLAVPNHLRDGHYAGSKVLGHGEGYRYAHDFPGHHVAQDYLGAARRFYEPSTQGHERKIAERLDQWRRAQAADAGRTPSGPPSPPSASSPAERP
;
A
#
# COMPACT_ATOMS: atom_id res chain seq x y z
N ALA A 1 7.65 12.55 11.14
CA ALA A 1 8.45 11.42 10.64
C ALA A 1 9.77 11.25 11.40
N LEU A 2 10.73 12.19 11.30
CA LEU A 2 12.04 12.04 11.97
C LEU A 2 11.96 11.97 13.51
N GLU A 3 11.05 12.72 14.12
CA GLU A 3 10.81 12.67 15.57
C GLU A 3 10.24 11.32 16.04
N ASP A 4 9.41 10.67 15.23
CA ASP A 4 8.85 9.34 15.55
C ASP A 4 9.94 8.27 15.55
N ILE A 5 10.91 8.37 14.63
CA ILE A 5 12.07 7.48 14.58
C ILE A 5 12.96 7.72 15.82
N ARG A 6 13.25 8.99 16.14
CA ARG A 6 14.11 9.34 17.28
C ARG A 6 13.50 8.97 18.63
N SER A 7 12.17 8.98 18.74
CA SER A 7 11.44 8.57 19.95
C SER A 7 11.25 7.05 20.08
N GLY A 8 11.82 6.24 19.18
CA GLY A 8 11.73 4.79 19.23
C GLY A 8 10.33 4.23 18.90
N ARG A 9 9.42 5.06 18.37
CA ARG A 9 8.10 4.64 17.88
C ARG A 9 8.21 4.09 16.47
N THR A 10 9.11 3.13 16.28
CA THR A 10 9.28 2.42 15.01
C THR A 10 8.18 1.37 14.90
N LEU A 11 7.24 1.61 13.99
CA LEU A 11 6.24 0.60 13.64
C LEU A 11 6.92 -0.53 12.89
N ALA A 12 6.58 -1.77 13.23
CA ALA A 12 7.05 -2.92 12.46
C ALA A 12 6.46 -2.87 11.05
N VAL A 13 7.27 -3.25 10.05
CA VAL A 13 6.80 -3.34 8.66
C VAL A 13 5.67 -4.38 8.58
N PRO A 14 4.49 -4.04 8.01
CA PRO A 14 3.42 -5.00 7.78
C PRO A 14 3.88 -6.22 6.97
N ASN A 15 3.37 -7.41 7.27
CA ASN A 15 3.86 -8.67 6.66
C ASN A 15 3.74 -8.68 5.14
N HIS A 16 2.66 -8.12 4.59
CA HIS A 16 2.44 -8.00 3.14
C HIS A 16 3.39 -7.02 2.44
N LEU A 17 4.18 -6.24 3.18
CA LEU A 17 5.24 -5.38 2.64
C LEU A 17 6.64 -5.94 2.88
N ARG A 18 6.78 -7.03 3.63
CA ARG A 18 8.09 -7.66 3.87
C ARG A 18 8.54 -8.44 2.65
N ASP A 19 9.85 -8.55 2.49
CA ASP A 19 10.44 -9.33 1.41
C ASP A 19 10.02 -10.81 1.47
N GLY A 20 9.43 -11.28 0.38
CA GLY A 20 8.96 -12.65 0.18
C GLY A 20 10.01 -13.59 -0.41
N HIS A 21 11.20 -13.12 -0.78
CA HIS A 21 12.14 -13.88 -1.61
C HIS A 21 13.21 -14.69 -0.85
N TYR A 22 13.28 -14.62 0.47
CA TYR A 22 14.25 -15.38 1.27
C TYR A 22 13.66 -16.72 1.77
N ALA A 23 14.51 -17.71 2.04
CA ALA A 23 14.10 -19.11 2.27
C ALA A 23 13.05 -19.33 3.39
N GLY A 24 12.95 -18.43 4.37
CA GLY A 24 11.98 -18.50 5.49
C GLY A 24 10.70 -17.69 5.28
N SER A 25 10.58 -16.92 4.20
CA SER A 25 9.48 -15.96 3.98
C SER A 25 8.11 -16.64 3.93
N LYS A 26 8.03 -17.81 3.28
CA LYS A 26 6.79 -18.58 3.11
C LYS A 26 6.24 -19.13 4.43
N VAL A 27 7.12 -19.48 5.35
CA VAL A 27 6.73 -19.96 6.69
C VAL A 27 6.24 -18.80 7.56
N LEU A 28 6.78 -17.60 7.33
CA LEU A 28 6.47 -16.38 8.08
C LEU A 28 5.36 -15.53 7.44
N GLY A 29 4.80 -15.95 6.30
CA GLY A 29 3.77 -15.21 5.56
C GLY A 29 4.25 -13.85 5.05
N HIS A 30 5.56 -13.69 4.79
CA HIS A 30 6.11 -12.44 4.30
C HIS A 30 5.78 -12.25 2.81
N GLY A 31 5.30 -11.05 2.46
CA GLY A 31 4.88 -10.70 1.10
C GLY A 31 3.52 -11.28 0.71
N GLU A 32 2.91 -12.13 1.54
CA GLU A 32 1.56 -12.64 1.28
C GLU A 32 0.53 -11.52 1.39
N GLY A 33 -0.35 -11.43 0.40
CA GLY A 33 -1.38 -10.38 0.32
C GLY A 33 -0.88 -9.03 -0.20
N TYR A 34 0.37 -8.92 -0.65
CA TYR A 34 0.85 -7.71 -1.34
C TYR A 34 0.05 -7.47 -2.63
N ARG A 35 -0.56 -6.29 -2.76
CA ARG A 35 -1.23 -5.87 -3.98
C ARG A 35 -0.30 -4.97 -4.80
N TYR A 36 0.05 -5.42 -6.01
CA TYR A 36 0.89 -4.63 -6.91
C TYR A 36 0.07 -3.49 -7.53
N ALA A 37 0.38 -2.24 -7.15
CA ALA A 37 -0.43 -1.07 -7.49
C ALA A 37 -0.61 -0.87 -9.01
N HIS A 38 0.35 -1.29 -9.83
CA HIS A 38 0.29 -1.10 -11.28
C HIS A 38 -0.77 -1.96 -11.98
N ASP A 39 -1.21 -3.05 -11.34
CA ASP A 39 -2.27 -3.92 -11.88
C ASP A 39 -3.68 -3.35 -11.62
N PHE A 40 -3.79 -2.31 -10.79
CA PHE A 40 -5.07 -1.70 -10.44
C PHE A 40 -5.35 -0.45 -11.29
N PRO A 41 -6.63 -0.18 -11.60
CA PRO A 41 -7.03 1.06 -12.28
C PRO A 41 -6.49 2.31 -11.58
N GLY A 42 -5.89 3.22 -12.37
CA GLY A 42 -5.28 4.44 -11.83
C GLY A 42 -3.93 4.24 -11.15
N HIS A 43 -3.35 3.04 -11.26
CA HIS A 43 -2.07 2.63 -10.66
C HIS A 43 -2.01 2.89 -9.14
N HIS A 44 -3.13 2.71 -8.46
CA HIS A 44 -3.26 2.93 -7.03
C HIS A 44 -4.10 1.82 -6.41
N VAL A 45 -3.67 1.36 -5.24
CA VAL A 45 -4.38 0.34 -4.48
C VAL A 45 -4.59 0.83 -3.05
N ALA A 46 -5.81 0.65 -2.54
CA ALA A 46 -6.09 0.86 -1.14
C ALA A 46 -5.50 -0.33 -0.35
N GLN A 47 -4.44 -0.06 0.39
CA GLN A 47 -3.73 -1.04 1.21
C GLN A 47 -3.09 -0.29 2.38
N ASP A 48 -2.97 -0.94 3.54
CA ASP A 48 -2.25 -0.35 4.66
C ASP A 48 -0.74 -0.39 4.40
N TYR A 49 -0.10 0.76 4.38
CA TYR A 49 1.35 0.87 4.17
C TYR A 49 2.13 1.21 5.44
N LEU A 50 1.46 1.76 6.46
CA LEU A 50 2.13 2.30 7.64
C LEU A 50 1.84 1.48 8.89
N GLY A 51 0.74 0.74 8.97
CA GLY A 51 0.31 0.04 10.18
C GLY A 51 -0.26 0.98 11.25
N ALA A 52 -0.48 2.26 10.92
CA ALA A 52 -1.02 3.26 11.82
C ALA A 52 -1.77 4.37 11.09
N ALA A 53 -2.79 4.92 11.73
CA ALA A 53 -3.55 6.08 11.24
C ALA A 53 -2.78 7.40 11.45
N ARG A 54 -1.60 7.55 10.81
CA ARG A 54 -0.77 8.76 10.88
C ARG A 54 -0.59 9.40 9.51
N ARG A 55 -0.45 10.72 9.52
CA ARG A 55 -0.22 11.54 8.32
C ARG A 55 0.96 12.47 8.59
N PHE A 56 1.89 12.52 7.64
CA PHE A 56 3.08 13.36 7.75
C PHE A 56 3.16 14.44 6.68
N TYR A 57 2.30 14.38 5.66
CA TYR A 57 2.25 15.34 4.57
C TYR A 57 0.84 15.90 4.41
N GLU A 58 0.75 17.22 4.51
CA GLU A 58 -0.46 18.00 4.28
C GLU A 58 -0.15 19.01 3.16
N PRO A 59 -0.63 18.76 1.93
CA PRO A 59 -0.35 19.66 0.79
C PRO A 59 -1.06 20.99 0.99
N SER A 60 -0.45 22.08 0.52
CA SER A 60 -1.13 23.38 0.45
C SER A 60 -2.06 23.46 -0.76
N THR A 61 -2.88 24.51 -0.81
CA THR A 61 -3.77 24.80 -1.95
C THR A 61 -3.09 25.60 -3.06
N GLN A 62 -1.79 25.89 -2.94
CA GLN A 62 -1.10 26.83 -3.81
C GLN A 62 -0.37 26.12 -4.96
N GLY A 63 -0.46 26.70 -6.15
CA GLY A 63 0.30 26.25 -7.33
C GLY A 63 0.06 24.78 -7.69
N HIS A 64 1.14 24.01 -7.81
CA HIS A 64 1.10 22.60 -8.22
C HIS A 64 0.54 21.68 -7.12
N GLU A 65 0.68 22.07 -5.85
CA GLU A 65 0.22 21.25 -4.72
C GLU A 65 -1.29 21.07 -4.70
N ARG A 66 -2.07 21.99 -5.31
CA ARG A 66 -3.52 21.81 -5.46
C ARG A 66 -3.88 20.50 -6.17
N LYS A 67 -3.19 20.16 -7.25
CA LYS A 67 -3.42 18.90 -7.99
C LYS A 67 -3.01 17.68 -7.16
N ILE A 68 -1.96 17.82 -6.36
CA ILE A 68 -1.50 16.77 -5.44
C ILE A 68 -2.56 16.56 -4.34
N ALA A 69 -3.10 17.64 -3.78
CA ALA A 69 -4.17 17.59 -2.78
C ALA A 69 -5.42 16.89 -3.31
N GLU A 70 -5.89 17.28 -4.50
CA GLU A 70 -7.05 16.64 -5.16
C GLU A 70 -6.86 15.13 -5.35
N ARG A 71 -5.65 14.71 -5.76
CA ARG A 71 -5.32 13.29 -5.95
C ARG A 71 -5.19 12.54 -4.63
N LEU A 72 -4.54 13.15 -3.63
CA LEU A 72 -4.44 12.57 -2.29
C LEU A 72 -5.81 12.38 -1.65
N ASP A 73 -6.75 13.30 -1.85
CA ASP A 73 -8.10 13.17 -1.32
C ASP A 73 -8.89 12.05 -2.00
N GLN A 74 -8.71 11.83 -3.30
CA GLN A 74 -9.27 10.66 -3.99
C GLN A 74 -8.74 9.35 -3.40
N TRP A 75 -7.43 9.26 -3.21
CA TRP A 75 -6.79 8.08 -2.62
C TRP A 75 -7.19 7.85 -1.16
N ARG A 76 -7.30 8.90 -0.35
CA ARG A 76 -7.77 8.83 1.04
C ARG A 76 -9.20 8.32 1.13
N ARG A 77 -10.10 8.77 0.25
CA ARG A 77 -11.47 8.26 0.17
C ARG A 77 -11.50 6.78 -0.20
N ALA A 78 -10.71 6.38 -1.19
CA ALA A 78 -10.59 4.97 -1.58
C ALA A 78 -10.07 4.09 -0.43
N GLN A 79 -9.07 4.58 0.32
CA GLN A 79 -8.54 3.87 1.50
C GLN A 79 -9.54 3.80 2.65
N ALA A 80 -10.31 4.85 2.92
CA ALA A 80 -11.36 4.81 3.93
C ALA A 80 -12.48 3.83 3.58
N ALA A 81 -12.84 3.71 2.29
CA ALA A 81 -13.83 2.75 1.83
C ALA A 81 -13.36 1.29 1.97
N ASP A 82 -12.07 1.02 1.76
CA ASP A 82 -11.48 -0.32 1.89
C ASP A 82 -11.21 -0.71 3.36
N ALA A 83 -10.85 0.25 4.23
CA ALA A 83 -10.57 0.00 5.65
C ALA A 83 -11.77 -0.53 6.46
N GLY A 84 -13.00 -0.31 6.00
CA GLY A 84 -14.21 -0.89 6.58
C GLY A 84 -14.45 -2.37 6.21
N ARG A 85 -13.69 -2.90 5.25
CA ARG A 85 -13.75 -4.28 4.77
C ARG A 85 -12.49 -4.99 5.22
N THR A 86 -12.44 -5.47 6.46
CA THR A 86 -11.31 -6.27 6.96
C THR A 86 -11.06 -7.43 5.98
N PRO A 87 -9.91 -7.49 5.29
CA PRO A 87 -9.65 -8.61 4.39
C PRO A 87 -9.18 -9.79 5.24
N SER A 88 -10.11 -10.69 5.56
CA SER A 88 -9.78 -12.08 5.86
C SER A 88 -9.45 -12.76 4.53
N GLY A 89 -8.16 -12.85 4.21
CA GLY A 89 -7.65 -13.62 3.08
C GLY A 89 -7.03 -12.78 1.96
N PRO A 90 -6.04 -13.34 1.22
CA PRO A 90 -5.39 -12.64 0.13
C PRO A 90 -6.40 -12.34 -0.98
N PRO A 91 -6.50 -11.10 -1.48
CA PRO A 91 -7.30 -10.82 -2.65
C PRO A 91 -6.68 -11.56 -3.85
N SER A 92 -7.46 -12.41 -4.51
CA SER A 92 -7.06 -12.99 -5.78
C SER A 92 -6.75 -11.85 -6.77
N PRO A 93 -5.57 -11.83 -7.41
CA PRO A 93 -5.35 -10.88 -8.50
C PRO A 93 -6.40 -11.11 -9.60
N PRO A 94 -6.89 -10.06 -10.28
CA PRO A 94 -7.68 -10.27 -11.49
C PRO A 94 -6.85 -11.12 -12.46
N SER A 95 -7.43 -12.19 -13.00
CA SER A 95 -6.77 -13.15 -13.91
C SER A 95 -5.78 -12.45 -14.84
N ALA A 96 -4.48 -12.60 -14.54
CA ALA A 96 -3.43 -12.19 -15.45
C ALA A 96 -3.59 -13.02 -16.72
N SER A 97 -4.08 -12.38 -17.79
CA SER A 97 -4.03 -12.94 -19.13
C SER A 97 -2.55 -13.23 -19.42
N SER A 98 -2.24 -14.51 -19.69
CA SER A 98 -0.90 -15.03 -19.95
C SER A 98 -0.05 -14.08 -20.78
N PRO A 99 1.18 -13.72 -20.34
CA PRO A 99 2.11 -13.10 -21.25
C PRO A 99 2.58 -14.16 -22.23
N ALA A 100 2.34 -13.88 -23.50
CA ALA A 100 2.74 -14.67 -24.65
C ALA A 100 4.22 -15.05 -24.59
N GLU A 101 4.45 -16.33 -24.85
CA GLU A 101 5.69 -16.91 -25.32
C GLU A 101 6.37 -15.96 -26.32
N ARG A 102 7.62 -15.58 -26.03
CA ARG A 102 8.48 -14.90 -26.99
C ARG A 102 9.63 -15.83 -27.37
N PRO A 103 10.00 -15.85 -28.67
CA PRO A 103 10.82 -16.88 -29.30
C PRO A 103 12.30 -16.84 -28.92
#